data_AF-A0A093YJT5-F1
#
_entry.id   AF-A0A093YJT5-F1
#
_cell.length_a   1.000
_cell.length_b   1.000
_cell.length_c   1.000
_cell.angle_alpha   90.00
_cell.angle_beta   90.00
_cell.angle_gamma   90.00
#
_symmetry.space_group_name_H-M   'P 1'
#
loop_
_entity.id
_entity.type
_entity.pdbx_description
1 polymer ?
#
loop_
_entity_poly.entity_id
_entity_poly.type
_entity_poly.pdbx_seq_one_letter_code
_entity_poly.pdbx_strand_id
1 'polypeptide(L)'
;ATLLRTCAFPRRLTLRSKFYYYSFQWEHRGPEWQHPQATFYTGETTLSPSNLRSGRGGNPLTRIGESADLWNAAWHCSSCFSHISTLLNKLSSFSHAEFNKEKYRGRAGILRRVRNGLDLFDRYWQTYDRVERNIDVPMYVMNNVTRFAYLLDRDPPNANFEDVSELDLSVQELAESQRKGGKW
;
A
#
# COMPACT_ATOMS: atom_id res chain seq x y z
N ALA A 1 -14.20 15.81 6.82
CA ALA A 1 -14.04 16.26 5.42
C ALA A 1 -14.44 17.74 5.25
N THR A 2 -13.95 18.63 6.13
CA THR A 2 -14.32 20.05 6.12
C THR A 2 -13.59 20.79 5.01
N LEU A 3 -12.29 20.54 4.85
CA LEU A 3 -11.44 21.18 3.85
C LEU A 3 -11.98 21.07 2.42
N LEU A 4 -12.35 19.86 1.97
CA LEU A 4 -12.89 19.63 0.62
C LEU A 4 -14.27 20.27 0.38
N ARG A 5 -14.98 20.67 1.43
CA ARG A 5 -16.29 21.34 1.34
C ARG A 5 -16.18 22.86 1.42
N THR A 6 -15.15 23.37 2.07
CA THR A 6 -15.01 24.80 2.38
C THR A 6 -14.10 25.53 1.41
N CYS A 7 -13.05 24.88 0.91
CA CYS A 7 -12.09 25.52 0.01
C CYS A 7 -12.49 25.36 -1.46
N ALA A 8 -12.09 26.32 -2.29
CA ALA A 8 -12.25 26.24 -3.74
C ALA A 8 -11.18 25.30 -4.32
N PHE A 9 -11.63 24.22 -4.97
CA PHE A 9 -10.77 23.32 -5.73
C PHE A 9 -11.22 23.28 -7.18
N PRO A 10 -10.31 23.01 -8.12
CA PRO A 10 -10.71 22.78 -9.51
C PRO A 10 -11.53 21.49 -9.62
N ARG A 11 -12.15 21.31 -10.79
CA ARG A 11 -13.05 20.19 -11.06
C ARG A 11 -12.38 18.82 -10.87
N ARG A 12 -11.06 18.71 -11.11
CA ARG A 12 -10.28 17.48 -10.90
C ARG A 12 -9.25 17.73 -9.82
N LEU A 13 -9.37 17.00 -8.73
CA LEU A 13 -8.41 17.08 -7.63
C LEU A 13 -7.76 15.72 -7.43
N THR A 14 -6.45 15.66 -7.49
CA THR A 14 -5.69 14.49 -7.05
C THR A 14 -5.38 14.66 -5.57
N LEU A 15 -5.94 13.79 -4.73
CA LEU A 15 -5.60 13.70 -3.32
C LEU A 15 -4.35 12.83 -3.23
N ARG A 16 -3.20 13.46 -3.06
CA ARG A 16 -1.93 12.73 -2.93
C ARG A 16 -1.91 12.03 -1.58
N SER A 17 -1.56 10.75 -1.61
CA SER A 17 -1.56 9.90 -0.44
C SER A 17 -0.15 9.47 -0.09
N LYS A 18 0.23 9.56 1.18
CA LYS A 18 1.44 8.88 1.67
C LYS A 18 1.35 7.40 1.36
N PHE A 19 2.41 6.85 0.79
CA PHE A 19 2.39 5.48 0.28
C PHE A 19 3.07 4.54 1.26
N TYR A 20 2.32 3.58 1.78
CA TYR A 20 2.77 2.54 2.68
C TYR A 20 2.67 1.14 2.06
N TYR A 21 3.53 0.24 2.50
CA TYR A 21 3.60 -1.14 2.05
C TYR A 21 3.50 -2.12 3.21
N TYR A 22 2.61 -3.11 3.10
CA TYR A 22 2.28 -4.11 4.13
C TYR A 22 1.63 -3.59 5.42
N SER A 23 2.00 -2.40 5.89
CA SER A 23 1.51 -1.73 7.10
C SER A 23 1.94 -0.26 7.06
N PHE A 24 1.47 0.55 8.00
CA PHE A 24 1.92 1.93 8.21
C PHE A 24 3.36 2.04 8.76
N GLN A 25 4.06 0.91 8.90
CA GLN A 25 5.46 0.84 9.32
C GLN A 25 6.45 1.06 8.17
N TRP A 26 6.07 0.80 6.91
CA TRP A 26 6.97 0.86 5.75
C TRP A 26 6.48 1.90 4.74
N GLU A 27 7.05 3.10 4.80
CA GLU A 27 6.72 4.20 3.90
C GLU A 27 7.58 4.14 2.64
N HIS A 28 6.98 4.22 1.46
CA HIS A 28 7.70 4.19 0.20
C HIS A 28 8.55 5.43 0.02
N ARG A 29 9.82 5.22 -0.34
CA ARG A 29 10.76 6.29 -0.67
C ARG A 29 10.49 6.80 -2.09
N GLY A 30 9.82 7.94 -2.20
CA GLY A 30 9.51 8.58 -3.47
C GLY A 30 8.34 9.56 -3.37
N PRO A 31 7.77 9.99 -4.51
CA PRO A 31 6.61 10.87 -4.50
C PRO A 31 5.38 10.17 -3.89
N GLU A 32 4.51 10.95 -3.27
CA GLU A 32 3.20 10.48 -2.80
C GLU A 32 2.40 9.84 -3.93
N TRP A 33 1.61 8.82 -3.56
CA TRP A 33 0.74 8.10 -4.45
C TRP A 33 -0.27 9.04 -5.10
N GLN A 34 -0.39 8.98 -6.42
CA GLN A 34 -1.15 9.95 -7.22
C GLN A 34 -2.66 9.64 -7.25
N HIS A 35 -3.21 9.12 -6.16
CA HIS A 35 -4.61 8.72 -6.03
C HIS A 35 -5.07 8.84 -4.57
N PRO A 36 -6.39 8.99 -4.33
CA PRO A 36 -7.47 8.99 -5.32
C PRO A 36 -7.66 10.33 -6.05
N GLN A 37 -8.29 10.29 -7.22
CA GLN A 37 -8.85 11.47 -7.84
C GLN A 37 -10.27 11.72 -7.32
N ALA A 38 -10.60 12.99 -7.11
CA ALA A 38 -11.92 13.46 -6.71
C ALA A 38 -12.44 14.50 -7.72
N THR A 39 -13.76 14.57 -7.83
CA THR A 39 -14.51 15.57 -8.59
C THR A 39 -15.74 15.96 -7.80
N PHE A 40 -16.34 17.10 -8.14
CA PHE A 40 -17.67 17.45 -7.68
C PHE A 40 -18.73 16.64 -8.42
N TYR A 41 -19.79 16.28 -7.71
CA TYR A 41 -21.00 15.74 -8.30
C TYR A 41 -21.84 16.88 -8.86
N THR A 42 -22.08 16.88 -10.17
CA THR A 42 -22.78 17.94 -10.91
C THR A 42 -23.92 17.36 -11.77
N GLY A 43 -24.52 16.24 -11.34
CA GLY A 43 -25.55 15.55 -12.10
C GLY A 43 -25.01 14.93 -13.39
N GLU A 44 -25.69 15.14 -14.50
CA GLU A 44 -25.35 14.56 -15.81
C GLU A 44 -23.95 14.95 -16.33
N THR A 45 -23.43 16.09 -15.89
CA THR A 45 -22.10 16.58 -16.30
C THR A 45 -20.97 16.07 -15.41
N THR A 46 -21.27 15.21 -14.42
CA THR A 46 -20.27 14.64 -13.52
C THR A 46 -19.25 13.83 -14.32
N LEU A 47 -17.96 14.02 -14.02
CA LEU A 47 -16.92 13.23 -14.66
C LEU A 47 -17.04 11.76 -14.28
N SER A 48 -17.11 10.89 -15.28
CA SER A 48 -17.11 9.44 -15.03
C SER A 48 -15.80 9.00 -14.35
N PRO A 49 -15.82 7.93 -13.55
CA PRO A 49 -14.60 7.44 -12.89
C PRO A 49 -13.45 7.15 -13.85
N SER A 50 -13.74 6.62 -15.04
CA SER A 50 -12.73 6.35 -16.07
C SER A 50 -12.09 7.64 -16.59
N ASN A 51 -12.90 8.64 -16.90
CA ASN A 51 -12.45 9.95 -17.35
C ASN A 51 -11.65 10.69 -16.27
N LEU A 52 -12.07 10.58 -15.01
CA LEU A 52 -11.37 11.20 -13.90
C LEU A 52 -9.98 10.58 -13.69
N ARG A 53 -9.88 9.25 -13.68
CA ARG A 53 -8.60 8.54 -13.50
C ARG A 53 -7.63 8.71 -14.67
N SER A 54 -8.15 8.80 -15.89
CA SER A 54 -7.33 8.95 -17.10
C SER A 54 -7.02 10.41 -17.47
N GLY A 55 -7.51 11.39 -16.70
CA GLY A 55 -7.38 12.80 -17.06
C GLY A 55 -8.11 13.16 -18.36
N ARG A 56 -9.21 12.48 -18.69
CA ARG A 56 -10.02 12.64 -19.91
C ARG A 56 -11.41 13.18 -19.60
N GLY A 57 -12.20 13.45 -20.65
CA GLY A 57 -13.54 14.05 -20.57
C GLY A 57 -13.53 15.56 -20.35
N GLY A 58 -14.68 16.21 -20.50
CA GLY A 58 -14.78 17.67 -20.48
C GLY A 58 -14.24 18.33 -21.76
N ASN A 59 -14.08 19.65 -21.73
CA ASN A 59 -13.59 20.42 -22.87
C ASN A 59 -12.05 20.33 -22.94
N PRO A 60 -11.46 19.87 -24.06
CA PRO A 60 -10.00 19.77 -24.21
C PRO A 60 -9.23 21.07 -23.98
N LEU A 61 -9.82 22.22 -24.32
CA LEU A 61 -9.19 23.54 -24.20
C LEU A 61 -9.09 24.02 -22.76
N THR A 62 -10.11 23.76 -21.93
CA THR A 62 -10.14 24.19 -20.51
C THR A 62 -9.49 23.17 -19.58
N ARG A 63 -9.41 21.89 -20.00
CA ARG A 63 -8.93 20.76 -19.19
C ARG A 63 -7.56 20.97 -18.54
N ILE A 64 -6.65 21.69 -19.19
CA ILE A 64 -5.29 21.93 -18.67
C ILE A 64 -5.34 22.74 -17.35
N GLY A 65 -6.30 23.66 -17.22
CA GLY A 65 -6.50 24.47 -16.00
C GLY A 65 -7.47 23.87 -14.99
N GLU A 66 -8.05 22.69 -15.27
CA GLU A 66 -9.09 22.07 -14.42
C GLU A 66 -8.54 21.04 -13.43
N SER A 67 -7.22 20.97 -13.24
CA SER A 67 -6.57 19.95 -12.40
C SER A 67 -5.66 20.57 -11.35
N ALA A 68 -5.67 20.01 -10.14
CA ALA A 68 -4.69 20.32 -9.09
C ALA A 68 -4.36 19.11 -8.24
N ASP A 69 -3.26 19.21 -7.49
CA ASP A 69 -2.84 18.26 -6.47
C ASP A 69 -3.06 18.84 -5.07
N LEU A 70 -3.65 18.05 -4.17
CA LEU A 70 -3.63 18.31 -2.73
C LEU A 70 -2.67 17.31 -2.09
N TRP A 71 -1.54 17.81 -1.60
CA TRP A 71 -0.48 17.02 -0.95
C TRP A 71 -0.85 16.65 0.49
N ASN A 72 -0.33 15.50 0.95
CA ASN A 72 -0.58 14.99 2.31
C ASN A 72 -2.08 14.90 2.65
N ALA A 73 -2.88 14.44 1.69
CA ALA A 73 -4.33 14.43 1.79
C ALA A 73 -4.90 13.13 2.36
N ALA A 74 -4.15 12.04 2.30
CA ALA A 74 -4.59 10.71 2.69
C ALA A 74 -3.42 9.73 2.88
N TRP A 75 -3.75 8.49 3.22
CA TRP A 75 -2.84 7.35 3.26
C TRP A 75 -3.26 6.31 2.23
N HIS A 76 -2.29 5.75 1.51
CA HIS A 76 -2.46 4.59 0.66
C HIS A 76 -1.63 3.44 1.23
N CYS A 77 -2.25 2.29 1.47
CA CYS A 77 -1.56 1.11 1.99
C CYS A 77 -1.71 -0.05 1.00
N SER A 78 -0.60 -0.47 0.38
CA SER A 78 -0.62 -1.63 -0.52
C SER A 78 -0.29 -2.92 0.20
N SER A 79 -1.11 -3.94 -0.06
CA SER A 79 -0.93 -5.31 0.48
C SER A 79 -0.97 -5.37 2.00
N CYS A 80 -1.73 -4.47 2.62
CA CYS A 80 -1.89 -4.37 4.06
C CYS A 80 -3.03 -5.27 4.54
N PHE A 81 -2.76 -6.58 4.54
CA PHE A 81 -3.73 -7.62 4.90
C PHE A 81 -3.41 -8.23 6.26
N SER A 82 -4.44 -8.67 6.98
CA SER A 82 -4.25 -9.41 8.23
C SER A 82 -3.97 -10.90 8.00
N HIS A 83 -4.16 -11.39 6.77
CA HIS A 83 -3.93 -12.79 6.42
C HIS A 83 -2.88 -12.90 5.30
N ILE A 84 -1.90 -13.78 5.47
CA ILE A 84 -0.88 -14.04 4.46
C ILE A 84 -1.47 -14.77 3.25
N SER A 85 -2.49 -15.61 3.45
CA SER A 85 -3.28 -16.22 2.37
C SER A 85 -3.91 -15.17 1.45
N THR A 86 -4.41 -14.07 2.00
CA THR A 86 -4.97 -12.96 1.20
C THR A 86 -3.91 -12.28 0.36
N LEU A 87 -2.71 -12.07 0.91
CA LEU A 87 -1.57 -11.54 0.16
C LEU A 87 -1.18 -12.49 -0.99
N LEU A 88 -1.12 -13.80 -0.72
CA LEU A 88 -0.84 -14.84 -1.72
C LEU A 88 -1.89 -14.89 -2.84
N ASN A 89 -3.17 -14.77 -2.47
CA ASN A 89 -4.27 -14.73 -3.44
C ASN A 89 -4.18 -13.50 -4.35
N LYS A 90 -3.85 -12.33 -3.77
CA LYS A 90 -3.58 -11.12 -4.55
C LYS A 90 -2.40 -11.30 -5.51
N LEU A 91 -1.35 -12.01 -5.08
CA LEU A 91 -0.21 -12.33 -5.93
C LEU A 91 -0.56 -13.27 -7.07
N SER A 92 -1.47 -14.24 -6.88
CA SER A 92 -1.96 -15.09 -7.98
C SER A 92 -2.90 -14.37 -8.94
N SER A 93 -3.66 -13.38 -8.47
CA SER A 93 -4.58 -12.60 -9.32
C SER A 93 -3.89 -11.44 -10.05
N PHE A 94 -2.56 -11.31 -9.90
CA PHE A 94 -1.83 -10.18 -10.47
C PHE A 94 -1.77 -10.31 -11.99
N SER A 95 -2.18 -9.28 -12.72
CA SER A 95 -2.22 -9.26 -14.19
C SER A 95 -0.85 -9.41 -14.87
N HIS A 96 0.22 -9.32 -14.08
CA HIS A 96 1.60 -9.55 -14.51
C HIS A 96 2.00 -10.99 -14.17
N ALA A 97 1.71 -11.92 -15.08
CA ALA A 97 2.03 -13.34 -14.94
C ALA A 97 3.53 -13.60 -14.67
N GLU A 98 4.41 -12.67 -15.08
CA GLU A 98 5.85 -12.73 -14.83
C GLU A 98 6.24 -12.74 -13.35
N PHE A 99 5.35 -12.25 -12.47
CA PHE A 99 5.53 -12.23 -11.03
C PHE A 99 4.80 -13.37 -10.30
N ASN A 100 4.05 -14.20 -11.02
CA ASN A 100 3.45 -15.41 -10.48
C ASN A 100 4.44 -16.59 -10.47
N LYS A 101 5.64 -16.34 -9.96
CA LYS A 101 6.72 -17.35 -9.86
C LYS A 101 6.83 -17.84 -8.43
N GLU A 102 7.15 -19.12 -8.26
CA GLU A 102 7.27 -19.77 -6.94
C GLU A 102 8.20 -19.01 -5.98
N LYS A 103 9.28 -18.42 -6.51
CA LYS A 103 10.24 -17.61 -5.73
C LYS A 103 9.62 -16.40 -4.99
N TYR A 104 8.47 -15.90 -5.45
CA TYR A 104 7.74 -14.78 -4.84
C TYR A 104 6.57 -15.23 -3.95
N ARG A 105 6.23 -16.53 -3.97
CA ARG A 105 5.04 -17.10 -3.32
C ARG A 105 5.36 -17.91 -2.06
N GLY A 106 6.62 -18.27 -1.83
CA GLY A 106 7.02 -18.96 -0.60
C GLY A 106 6.69 -18.16 0.67
N ARG A 107 5.93 -18.75 1.59
CA ARG A 107 5.44 -18.10 2.82
C ARG A 107 6.56 -17.52 3.68
N ALA A 108 7.63 -18.28 3.92
CA ALA A 108 8.84 -17.80 4.61
C ALA A 108 9.48 -16.58 3.92
N GLY A 109 9.48 -16.57 2.58
CA GLY A 109 9.98 -15.45 1.80
C GLY A 109 9.10 -14.20 1.90
N ILE A 110 7.78 -14.37 1.99
CA ILE A 110 6.83 -13.27 2.19
C ILE A 110 6.95 -12.72 3.61
N LEU A 111 6.95 -13.59 4.63
CA LEU A 111 7.14 -13.19 6.03
C LEU A 111 8.41 -12.34 6.17
N ARG A 112 9.54 -12.83 5.65
CA ARG A 112 10.77 -12.05 5.64
C ARG A 112 10.60 -10.68 4.98
N ARG A 113 9.98 -10.59 3.80
CA ARG A 113 9.85 -9.32 3.08
C ARG A 113 8.93 -8.34 3.81
N VAL A 114 7.80 -8.82 4.33
CA VAL A 114 6.84 -8.04 5.11
C VAL A 114 7.48 -7.48 6.39
N ARG A 115 8.23 -8.31 7.12
CA ARG A 115 8.91 -7.92 8.36
C ARG A 115 10.07 -6.94 8.16
N ASN A 116 10.59 -6.83 6.93
CA ASN A 116 11.79 -6.04 6.65
C ASN A 116 11.56 -4.93 5.60
N GLY A 117 10.30 -4.64 5.24
CA GLY A 117 9.97 -3.60 4.27
C GLY A 117 10.58 -3.82 2.87
N LEU A 118 10.79 -5.08 2.47
CA LEU A 118 11.40 -5.40 1.16
C LEU A 118 10.32 -5.51 0.08
N ASP A 119 10.64 -5.08 -1.15
CA ASP A 119 9.71 -5.23 -2.28
C ASP A 119 9.34 -6.71 -2.54
N LEU A 120 8.04 -6.99 -2.75
CA LEU A 120 7.56 -8.36 -2.99
C LEU A 120 8.20 -8.99 -4.24
N PHE A 121 8.58 -8.17 -5.21
CA PHE A 121 9.02 -8.60 -6.53
C PHE A 121 10.54 -8.42 -6.75
N ASP A 122 11.26 -8.05 -5.69
CA ASP A 122 12.71 -7.77 -5.70
C ASP A 122 13.11 -6.69 -6.74
N ARG A 123 12.26 -5.68 -6.95
CA ARG A 123 12.57 -4.54 -7.82
C ARG A 123 13.48 -3.56 -7.07
N TYR A 124 14.70 -3.37 -7.56
CA TYR A 124 15.72 -2.57 -6.87
C TYR A 124 15.35 -1.10 -6.66
N TRP A 125 14.47 -0.54 -7.51
CA TRP A 125 14.02 0.85 -7.42
C TRP A 125 12.80 1.05 -6.50
N GLN A 126 12.29 -0.01 -5.90
CA GLN A 126 11.20 0.06 -4.92
C GLN A 126 11.80 -0.11 -3.53
N THR A 127 11.89 1.00 -2.79
CA THR A 127 12.51 1.05 -1.47
C THR A 127 11.54 1.67 -0.47
N TYR A 128 11.57 1.17 0.76
CA TYR A 128 10.64 1.58 1.81
C TYR A 128 11.42 1.88 3.08
N ASP A 129 11.16 3.03 3.66
CA ASP A 129 11.73 3.51 4.91
C ASP A 129 10.86 3.05 6.08
N ARG A 130 11.51 2.61 7.16
CA ARG A 130 10.83 2.23 8.39
C ARG A 130 10.40 3.49 9.14
N VAL A 131 9.13 3.57 9.53
CA VAL A 131 8.60 4.63 10.39
C VAL A 131 8.42 4.08 11.80
N GLU A 132 9.27 4.54 12.71
CA GLU A 132 9.19 4.15 14.12
C GLU A 132 7.96 4.75 14.79
N ARG A 133 7.15 3.90 15.44
CA ARG A 133 5.97 4.32 16.23
C ARG A 133 5.10 5.32 15.46
N ASN A 134 4.70 4.97 14.25
CA ASN A 134 3.93 5.86 13.38
C ASN A 134 2.57 6.20 14.01
N ILE A 135 2.39 7.47 14.40
CA ILE A 135 1.13 8.00 14.93
C ILE A 135 0.27 8.69 13.85
N ASP A 136 0.83 8.90 12.66
CA ASP A 136 0.15 9.51 11.52
C ASP A 136 -0.55 8.43 10.70
N VAL A 137 -1.62 7.88 11.26
CA VAL A 137 -2.44 6.81 10.69
C VAL A 137 -3.92 7.06 11.00
N PRO A 138 -4.88 6.36 10.37
CA PRO A 138 -6.29 6.59 10.66
C PRO A 138 -6.62 6.42 12.16
N MET A 139 -7.28 7.41 12.76
CA MET A 139 -7.62 7.40 14.20
C MET A 139 -8.38 6.14 14.63
N TYR A 140 -9.23 5.59 13.76
CA TYR A 140 -9.95 4.35 14.06
C TYR A 140 -9.00 3.15 14.21
N VAL A 141 -7.90 3.11 13.46
CA VAL A 141 -6.85 2.09 13.60
C VAL A 141 -6.13 2.26 14.93
N MET A 142 -5.73 3.50 15.28
CA MET A 142 -5.07 3.81 16.57
C MET A 142 -5.96 3.48 17.76
N ASN A 143 -7.26 3.68 17.67
CA ASN A 143 -8.18 3.38 18.76
C ASN A 143 -8.51 1.88 18.88
N ASN A 144 -8.04 1.04 17.95
CA ASN A 144 -8.32 -0.39 17.89
C ASN A 144 -7.03 -1.20 17.63
N VAL A 145 -5.94 -0.86 18.34
CA VAL A 145 -4.60 -1.41 18.10
C VAL A 145 -4.54 -2.94 18.07
N THR A 146 -5.27 -3.62 18.95
CA THR A 146 -5.26 -5.10 19.00
C THR A 146 -5.86 -5.70 17.73
N ARG A 147 -6.96 -5.12 17.23
CA ARG A 147 -7.63 -5.58 16.01
C ARG A 147 -6.80 -5.30 14.75
N PHE A 148 -6.05 -4.22 14.75
CA PHE A 148 -5.29 -3.76 13.60
C PHE A 148 -3.78 -3.82 13.81
N ALA A 149 -3.29 -4.74 14.66
CA ALA A 149 -1.87 -4.87 14.95
C ALA A 149 -1.05 -5.04 13.67
N TYR A 150 -1.57 -5.81 12.70
CA TYR A 150 -0.97 -6.00 11.38
C TYR A 150 -0.83 -4.71 10.53
N LEU A 151 -1.60 -3.66 10.81
CA LEU A 151 -1.45 -2.36 10.14
C LEU A 151 -0.42 -1.47 10.81
N LEU A 152 -0.05 -1.74 12.06
CA LEU A 152 0.78 -0.87 12.88
C LEU A 152 2.17 -1.44 13.14
N ASP A 153 2.28 -2.77 13.21
CA ASP A 153 3.50 -3.47 13.57
C ASP A 153 3.61 -4.79 12.79
N ARG A 154 4.72 -4.98 12.08
CA ARG A 154 5.08 -6.23 11.40
C ARG A 154 6.29 -6.90 12.01
N ASP A 155 6.83 -6.43 13.12
CA ASP A 155 8.03 -6.98 13.75
C ASP A 155 7.88 -8.42 14.26
N PRO A 156 6.72 -8.85 14.83
CA PRO A 156 6.58 -10.20 15.36
C PRO A 156 6.94 -11.29 14.34
N PRO A 157 7.36 -12.50 14.77
CA PRO A 157 7.77 -13.56 13.84
C PRO A 157 6.73 -13.90 12.76
N ASN A 158 5.44 -13.91 13.14
CA ASN A 158 4.32 -14.10 12.23
C ASN A 158 3.92 -12.84 11.45
N ALA A 159 4.65 -11.73 11.60
CA ALA A 159 4.33 -10.41 11.05
C ALA A 159 2.92 -9.90 11.40
N ASN A 160 2.37 -10.32 12.55
CA ASN A 160 0.96 -10.08 12.93
C ASN A 160 -0.06 -10.59 11.88
N PHE A 161 0.29 -11.60 11.09
CA PHE A 161 -0.70 -12.34 10.32
C PHE A 161 -1.48 -13.30 11.23
N GLU A 162 -2.79 -13.40 10.99
CA GLU A 162 -3.71 -14.25 11.76
C GLU A 162 -3.61 -15.74 11.38
N ASP A 163 -3.11 -16.06 10.17
CA ASP A 163 -3.12 -17.39 9.57
C ASP A 163 -1.72 -17.95 9.28
N VAL A 164 -0.74 -17.61 10.12
CA VAL A 164 0.63 -18.17 10.09
C VAL A 164 0.75 -19.23 11.17
N SER A 165 1.16 -20.43 10.78
CA SER A 165 1.29 -21.59 11.67
C SER A 165 2.69 -21.73 12.26
N GLU A 166 2.85 -22.53 13.32
CA GLU A 166 4.16 -22.89 13.89
C GLU A 166 5.09 -23.56 12.84
N LEU A 167 4.51 -24.32 11.91
CA LEU A 167 5.26 -24.91 10.81
C LEU A 167 5.83 -23.83 9.88
N ASP A 168 5.04 -22.80 9.56
CA ASP A 168 5.51 -21.67 8.74
C ASP A 168 6.70 -20.95 9.41
N LEU A 169 6.63 -20.76 10.73
CA LEU A 169 7.70 -20.14 11.51
C LEU A 169 8.97 -21.01 11.53
N SER A 170 8.82 -22.31 11.76
CA SER A 170 9.93 -23.27 11.74
C SER A 170 10.65 -23.28 10.38
N VAL A 171 9.89 -23.28 9.28
CA VAL A 171 10.43 -23.21 7.91
C VAL A 171 11.17 -21.88 7.69
N GLN A 172 10.66 -20.77 8.22
CA GLN A 172 11.33 -19.48 8.14
C GLN A 172 12.67 -19.48 8.87
N GLU A 173 12.74 -19.99 10.10
CA GLU A 173 13.97 -20.05 10.89
C GLU A 173 15.07 -20.89 10.20
N LEU A 174 14.68 -22.03 9.63
CA LEU A 174 15.59 -22.87 8.83
C LEU A 174 16.12 -22.12 7.61
N ALA A 175 15.25 -21.44 6.86
CA ALA A 175 15.64 -20.66 5.69
C ALA A 175 16.58 -19.49 6.04
N GLU A 176 16.35 -18.82 7.17
CA GLU A 176 17.22 -17.74 7.67
C GLU A 176 18.60 -18.28 8.10
N SER A 177 18.64 -19.44 8.76
CA SER A 177 19.87 -20.09 9.21
C SER A 177 20.75 -20.54 8.04
N GLN A 178 20.17 -21.16 7.02
CA GLN A 178 20.87 -21.55 5.79
C GLN A 178 21.49 -20.34 5.08
N ARG A 179 20.77 -19.21 5.04
CA ARG A 179 21.28 -17.97 4.45
C ARG A 179 22.44 -17.35 5.22
N LYS A 180 22.47 -17.50 6.54
CA LYS A 180 23.58 -17.02 7.38
C LYS A 180 24.81 -17.94 7.27
N GLY A 181 24.61 -19.25 7.16
CA GLY A 181 25.68 -20.24 7.01
C GLY A 181 26.25 -20.39 5.58
N GLY A 182 25.57 -19.87 4.56
CA GLY A 182 26.00 -19.91 3.16
C GLY A 182 26.92 -18.76 2.71
N LYS A 183 27.41 -17.93 3.64
CA LYS A 183 28.45 -16.94 3.35
C LYS A 183 29.83 -17.58 3.57
N TRP A 184 30.43 -18.07 2.49
CA TRP A 184 31.86 -18.37 2.39
C TRP A 184 32.52 -17.30 1.53
#